data_AF-A0A0D2L7D9-F1
#
_entry.id   AF-A0A0D2L7D9-F1
#
_cell.length_a   1.000
_cell.length_b   1.000
_cell.length_c   1.000
_cell.angle_alpha   90.00
_cell.angle_beta   90.00
_cell.angle_gamma   90.00
#
_symmetry.space_group_name_H-M   'P 1'
#
loop_
_entity.id
_entity.type
_entity.pdbx_description
1 polymer ?
#
loop_
_entity_poly.entity_id
_entity_poly.type
_entity_poly.pdbx_seq_one_letter_code
_entity_poly.pdbx_strand_id
1 'polypeptide(L)'
;MSTRPTLPMPRRKARKSKAVPEENVVSDTGSQDLLSALVTFLQPVIRGYAASPASDKASDRNYHDDAQLINGLEGKNLLSALTAFVTVAMRTPPEAHGKQEVPRSELETKTLIVARAHVFNKMPIHLLAFDKTGSRIERIDRNKIFSCILPGVFAKTAGPEFQSAWAEAELLKDSDFRVLSGKFRSNKMKELLEGIVQQSVNYAILSHTWMRDTPGDITFQDWATREDNPRGNTKIVKFCEVAARNHNVTLGWIDTVCINKDSSSELDESIRSMYNWYRGASVCITFLSETANFPDAHRDSWFTRGWTLQELLAPACSVFYNENWNQLGSSSDVIIQSVIQTACGITSRELNLSWSGKIVQIPFSRRMQMACGRQITREEDTSYSLMGILGVDISIAYEKCYRSLQPQLQFEGKSPPIITGILSIPI
;
A
#
# COMPACT_ATOMS: atom_id res chain seq x y z
N MET A 1 -16.37 -0.03 -71.58
CA MET A 1 -17.59 0.48 -70.91
C MET A 1 -17.14 1.34 -69.74
N SER A 2 -16.99 2.64 -69.99
CA SER A 2 -17.91 3.72 -69.55
C SER A 2 -17.66 4.12 -68.08
N THR A 3 -16.79 5.11 -67.85
CA THR A 3 -17.06 6.56 -67.64
C THR A 3 -17.33 6.94 -66.18
N ARG A 4 -16.29 7.54 -65.60
CA ARG A 4 -16.17 8.79 -64.83
C ARG A 4 -17.18 9.22 -63.72
N PRO A 5 -16.67 9.99 -62.73
CA PRO A 5 -17.33 10.44 -61.49
C PRO A 5 -17.97 11.84 -61.61
N THR A 6 -18.77 12.28 -60.61
CA THR A 6 -18.85 13.67 -60.07
C THR A 6 -19.92 13.84 -58.96
N LEU A 7 -19.50 14.33 -57.76
CA LEU A 7 -19.93 15.51 -56.95
C LEU A 7 -21.41 16.04 -56.98
N PRO A 8 -21.82 16.99 -56.10
CA PRO A 8 -22.00 17.01 -54.63
C PRO A 8 -23.43 17.49 -54.17
N MET A 9 -23.73 17.34 -52.86
CA MET A 9 -24.72 18.04 -51.97
C MET A 9 -26.01 18.69 -52.53
N PRO A 10 -27.14 18.59 -51.78
CA PRO A 10 -27.63 19.83 -51.16
C PRO A 10 -28.18 19.70 -49.72
N ARG A 11 -27.94 20.80 -48.98
CA ARG A 11 -28.54 21.16 -47.68
C ARG A 11 -30.07 21.14 -47.73
N ARG A 12 -30.71 20.61 -46.68
CA ARG A 12 -32.00 21.12 -46.19
C ARG A 12 -32.08 21.01 -44.66
N LYS A 13 -32.28 22.17 -44.03
CA LYS A 13 -32.60 22.35 -42.61
C LYS A 13 -34.02 21.85 -42.33
N ALA A 14 -34.23 21.16 -41.21
CA ALA A 14 -35.46 21.20 -40.43
C ALA A 14 -35.16 20.79 -38.97
N ARG A 15 -35.99 21.28 -38.06
CA ARG A 15 -35.68 21.63 -36.67
C ARG A 15 -36.46 20.71 -35.71
N LYS A 16 -35.77 20.24 -34.66
CA LYS A 16 -36.24 19.82 -33.32
C LYS A 16 -37.31 18.71 -33.19
N SER A 17 -36.90 17.61 -32.57
CA SER A 17 -37.65 16.96 -31.48
C SER A 17 -36.68 16.41 -30.43
N LYS A 18 -37.03 16.62 -29.16
CA LYS A 18 -36.28 16.21 -27.95
C LYS A 18 -36.33 14.68 -27.80
N ALA A 19 -35.19 14.07 -27.47
CA ALA A 19 -35.13 12.82 -26.69
C ALA A 19 -33.81 12.82 -25.89
N VAL A 20 -33.94 12.62 -24.59
CA VAL A 20 -32.87 12.56 -23.59
C VAL A 20 -32.31 11.14 -23.59
N PRO A 21 -30.98 10.92 -23.67
CA PRO A 21 -30.39 9.64 -23.28
C PRO A 21 -30.21 9.61 -21.76
N GLU A 22 -30.72 8.55 -21.14
CA GLU A 22 -30.51 8.18 -19.76
C GLU A 22 -29.00 8.04 -19.47
N GLU A 23 -28.49 8.82 -18.51
CA GLU A 23 -27.16 8.60 -17.93
C GLU A 23 -27.27 8.15 -16.47
N ASN A 24 -26.50 7.10 -16.23
CA ASN A 24 -26.42 6.24 -15.06
C ASN A 24 -26.10 6.97 -13.75
N VAL A 25 -26.91 6.66 -12.75
CA VAL A 25 -26.71 6.98 -11.33
C VAL A 25 -25.63 6.06 -10.76
N VAL A 26 -24.48 6.59 -10.33
CA VAL A 26 -23.54 5.85 -9.45
C VAL A 26 -23.89 6.22 -8.00
N SER A 27 -24.69 5.36 -7.38
CA SER A 27 -24.97 5.37 -5.95
C SER A 27 -23.71 5.00 -5.15
N ASP A 28 -23.63 5.49 -3.92
CA ASP A 28 -22.72 4.98 -2.87
C ASP A 28 -23.11 3.55 -2.52
N THR A 29 -22.62 2.67 -3.36
CA THR A 29 -22.79 1.23 -3.33
C THR A 29 -22.18 0.67 -2.06
N GLY A 30 -20.99 1.07 -1.61
CA GLY A 30 -20.31 0.44 -0.47
C GLY A 30 -21.13 0.33 0.83
N SER A 31 -21.69 1.44 1.32
CA SER A 31 -22.38 1.49 2.63
C SER A 31 -23.82 0.92 2.57
N GLN A 32 -24.53 1.24 1.49
CA GLN A 32 -25.90 0.78 1.25
C GLN A 32 -25.92 -0.66 0.75
N ASP A 33 -24.91 -1.10 0.00
CA ASP A 33 -24.72 -2.51 -0.39
C ASP A 33 -24.24 -3.32 0.81
N LEU A 34 -23.46 -2.77 1.75
CA LEU A 34 -23.12 -3.49 2.98
C LEU A 34 -24.36 -3.69 3.86
N LEU A 35 -25.19 -2.65 4.02
CA LEU A 35 -26.46 -2.75 4.74
C LEU A 35 -27.48 -3.62 3.99
N SER A 36 -27.55 -3.52 2.66
CA SER A 36 -28.43 -4.34 1.82
C SER A 36 -27.97 -5.79 1.77
N ALA A 37 -26.66 -6.05 1.74
CA ALA A 37 -26.09 -7.39 1.84
C ALA A 37 -26.28 -7.97 3.24
N LEU A 38 -26.10 -7.19 4.31
CA LEU A 38 -26.41 -7.61 5.68
C LEU A 38 -27.90 -7.92 5.85
N VAL A 39 -28.78 -7.07 5.34
CA VAL A 39 -30.23 -7.29 5.36
C VAL A 39 -30.59 -8.52 4.53
N THR A 40 -30.05 -8.68 3.31
CA THR A 40 -30.31 -9.82 2.40
C THR A 40 -29.72 -11.13 2.93
N PHE A 41 -28.59 -11.10 3.63
CA PHE A 41 -27.96 -12.24 4.29
C PHE A 41 -28.75 -12.67 5.53
N LEU A 42 -29.30 -11.72 6.29
CA LEU A 42 -30.08 -11.98 7.50
C LEU A 42 -31.57 -12.26 7.22
N GLN A 43 -32.11 -11.84 6.06
CA GLN A 43 -33.54 -11.98 5.72
C GLN A 43 -34.04 -13.45 5.69
N PRO A 44 -33.29 -14.43 5.17
CA PRO A 44 -33.66 -15.85 5.21
C PRO A 44 -33.62 -16.40 6.65
N VAL A 45 -32.66 -15.96 7.46
CA VAL A 45 -32.51 -16.36 8.87
C VAL A 45 -33.68 -15.84 9.73
N ILE A 46 -34.17 -14.63 9.43
CA ILE A 46 -35.31 -14.01 10.12
C ILE A 46 -36.66 -14.60 9.63
N ARG A 47 -36.82 -14.86 8.32
CA ARG A 47 -38.04 -15.48 7.77
C ARG A 47 -38.23 -16.94 8.20
N GLY A 48 -37.15 -17.68 8.44
CA GLY A 48 -37.20 -19.03 9.03
C GLY A 48 -37.75 -19.07 10.46
N TYR A 49 -37.73 -17.94 11.19
CA TYR A 49 -38.30 -17.81 12.53
C TYR A 49 -39.75 -17.30 12.55
N ALA A 50 -40.18 -16.56 11.52
CA ALA A 50 -41.51 -15.95 11.47
C ALA A 50 -42.60 -16.83 10.83
N ALA A 51 -42.22 -17.93 10.17
CA ALA A 51 -43.16 -18.90 9.61
C ALA A 51 -43.17 -20.21 10.40
N SER A 52 -43.67 -20.16 11.64
CA SER A 52 -44.19 -21.35 12.30
C SER A 52 -45.41 -21.00 13.14
N PRO A 53 -46.62 -21.28 12.62
CA PRO A 53 -47.78 -21.58 13.44
C PRO A 53 -48.12 -23.06 13.33
N ALA A 54 -48.06 -23.74 14.47
CA ALA A 54 -48.88 -24.87 14.90
C ALA A 54 -49.41 -25.91 13.86
N SER A 55 -49.02 -27.15 14.15
CA SER A 55 -49.82 -28.40 14.04
C SER A 55 -50.02 -29.10 12.68
N ASP A 56 -49.59 -30.36 12.71
CA ASP A 56 -50.25 -31.58 12.20
C ASP A 56 -50.26 -31.97 10.70
N LYS A 57 -49.61 -33.13 10.50
CA LYS A 57 -49.93 -34.28 9.63
C LYS A 57 -49.41 -34.30 8.18
N ALA A 58 -48.44 -35.21 8.02
CA ALA A 58 -48.38 -36.31 7.06
C ALA A 58 -48.03 -36.05 5.58
N SER A 59 -47.20 -36.99 5.10
CA SER A 59 -46.88 -37.40 3.73
C SER A 59 -45.82 -36.61 2.94
N ASP A 60 -44.63 -37.24 2.90
CA ASP A 60 -44.02 -37.76 1.68
C ASP A 60 -43.43 -36.75 0.66
N ARG A 61 -42.09 -36.59 0.69
CA ARG A 61 -41.13 -36.91 -0.41
C ARG A 61 -39.85 -36.08 -0.34
N ASN A 62 -38.75 -36.83 -0.42
CA ASN A 62 -37.35 -36.45 -0.68
C ASN A 62 -37.10 -35.08 -1.35
N TYR A 63 -36.26 -34.26 -0.71
CA TYR A 63 -35.14 -33.59 -1.37
C TYR A 63 -34.02 -33.38 -0.33
N HIS A 64 -32.84 -33.92 -0.63
CA HIS A 64 -31.60 -33.64 0.09
C HIS A 64 -31.22 -32.17 -0.13
N ASP A 65 -31.02 -31.43 0.95
CA ASP A 65 -30.14 -30.26 0.92
C ASP A 65 -29.54 -30.04 2.32
N ASP A 66 -28.28 -30.44 2.49
CA ASP A 66 -27.46 -30.19 3.68
C ASP A 66 -27.08 -28.70 3.72
N ALA A 67 -28.03 -27.83 4.07
CA ALA A 67 -27.73 -26.50 4.56
C ALA A 67 -27.57 -26.60 6.08
N GLN A 68 -26.32 -26.70 6.57
CA GLN A 68 -25.99 -26.53 7.98
C GLN A 68 -26.39 -25.11 8.42
N LEU A 69 -27.65 -24.98 8.85
CA LEU A 69 -28.21 -23.80 9.47
C LEU A 69 -27.51 -23.59 10.81
N ILE A 70 -26.84 -22.44 10.94
CA ILE A 70 -26.17 -21.97 12.16
C ILE A 70 -27.11 -22.17 13.34
N ASN A 71 -26.71 -22.98 14.33
CA ASN A 71 -27.56 -23.23 15.49
C ASN A 71 -27.73 -21.93 16.31
N GLY A 72 -28.81 -21.83 17.10
CA GLY A 72 -29.16 -20.60 17.81
C GLY A 72 -28.09 -20.08 18.80
N LEU A 73 -27.09 -20.90 19.14
CA LEU A 73 -25.95 -20.51 19.96
C LEU A 73 -24.85 -19.84 19.12
N GLU A 74 -24.52 -20.41 17.97
CA GLU A 74 -23.57 -19.83 17.00
C GLU A 74 -24.09 -18.49 16.43
N GLY A 75 -25.39 -18.37 16.19
CA GLY A 75 -26.00 -17.10 15.77
C GLY A 75 -25.90 -16.01 16.84
N LYS A 76 -26.03 -16.37 18.12
CA LYS A 76 -25.82 -15.44 19.24
C LYS A 76 -24.35 -15.05 19.40
N ASN A 77 -23.42 -15.98 19.18
CA ASN A 77 -22.00 -15.71 19.20
C ASN A 77 -21.58 -14.78 18.05
N LEU A 78 -22.16 -14.97 16.86
CA LEU A 78 -21.93 -14.10 15.71
C LEU A 78 -22.48 -12.69 15.94
N LEU A 79 -23.69 -12.58 16.50
CA LEU A 79 -24.28 -11.28 16.85
C LEU A 79 -23.48 -10.56 17.96
N SER A 80 -22.99 -11.31 18.95
CA SER A 80 -22.10 -10.81 20.00
C SER A 80 -20.77 -10.32 19.41
N ALA A 81 -20.17 -11.08 18.50
CA ALA A 81 -18.92 -10.72 17.82
C ALA A 81 -19.10 -9.49 16.92
N LEU A 82 -20.20 -9.39 16.17
CA LEU A 82 -20.53 -8.21 15.36
C LEU A 82 -20.81 -6.98 16.24
N THR A 83 -21.49 -7.15 17.36
CA THR A 83 -21.73 -6.08 18.33
C THR A 83 -20.42 -5.62 18.96
N ALA A 84 -19.53 -6.54 19.33
CA ALA A 84 -18.20 -6.23 19.83
C ALA A 84 -17.35 -5.53 18.77
N PHE A 85 -17.41 -5.96 17.51
CA PHE A 85 -16.69 -5.34 16.39
C PHE A 85 -17.16 -3.91 16.15
N VAL A 86 -18.48 -3.65 16.09
CA VAL A 86 -19.03 -2.30 15.97
C VAL A 86 -18.67 -1.46 17.21
N THR A 87 -18.72 -2.05 18.40
CA THR A 87 -18.37 -1.37 19.65
C THR A 87 -16.88 -1.00 19.70
N VAL A 88 -15.98 -1.84 19.17
CA VAL A 88 -14.54 -1.58 19.12
C VAL A 88 -14.20 -0.60 17.99
N ALA A 89 -14.83 -0.74 16.82
CA ALA A 89 -14.66 0.17 15.68
C ALA A 89 -15.18 1.59 15.98
N MET A 90 -16.12 1.73 16.92
CA MET A 90 -16.73 3.01 17.32
C MET A 90 -16.24 3.53 18.68
N ARG A 91 -15.36 2.81 19.39
CA ARG A 91 -14.79 3.29 20.66
C ARG A 91 -13.67 4.30 20.40
N THR A 92 -13.93 5.56 20.70
CA THR A 92 -12.90 6.52 21.09
C THR A 92 -12.22 6.03 22.38
N PRO A 93 -10.90 6.25 22.56
CA PRO A 93 -10.20 5.83 23.77
C PRO A 93 -10.75 6.57 25.00
N PRO A 94 -10.71 5.96 26.20
CA PRO A 94 -11.26 6.59 27.41
C PRO A 94 -10.48 7.84 27.78
N GLU A 95 -11.23 8.91 28.04
CA GLU A 95 -10.72 10.20 28.50
C GLU A 95 -10.02 10.06 29.85
N ALA A 96 -8.71 10.30 29.86
CA ALA A 96 -8.00 10.66 31.08
C ALA A 96 -8.51 12.04 31.53
N HIS A 97 -8.92 12.12 32.80
CA HIS A 97 -9.57 13.27 33.40
C HIS A 97 -8.87 14.62 33.14
N GLY A 98 -9.68 15.60 32.76
CA GLY A 98 -9.46 17.01 33.07
C GLY A 98 -8.51 17.77 32.16
N LYS A 99 -8.87 17.96 30.88
CA LYS A 99 -8.47 19.16 30.13
C LYS A 99 -9.67 19.71 29.38
N GLN A 100 -9.98 20.97 29.66
CA GLN A 100 -11.03 21.77 29.04
C GLN A 100 -10.84 21.72 27.51
N GLU A 101 -11.72 21.00 26.79
CA GLU A 101 -11.67 20.93 25.33
C GLU A 101 -12.00 22.30 24.74
N VAL A 102 -11.00 22.89 24.09
CA VAL A 102 -11.18 24.08 23.26
C VAL A 102 -12.05 23.68 22.05
N PRO A 103 -13.12 24.43 21.73
CA PRO A 103 -13.93 24.13 20.54
C PRO A 103 -13.05 24.17 19.29
N ARG A 104 -12.83 23.02 18.65
CA ARG A 104 -12.10 22.92 17.38
C ARG A 104 -13.01 23.28 16.22
N SER A 105 -12.46 23.93 15.20
CA SER A 105 -13.21 24.20 13.97
C SER A 105 -13.54 22.89 13.21
N GLU A 106 -14.56 22.91 12.35
CA GLU A 106 -14.93 21.74 11.53
C GLU A 106 -13.75 21.31 10.63
N LEU A 107 -13.03 22.27 10.05
CA LEU A 107 -11.84 22.03 9.24
C LEU A 107 -10.74 21.33 10.04
N GLU A 108 -10.45 21.79 11.26
CA GLU A 108 -9.44 21.16 12.12
C GLU A 108 -9.79 19.71 12.44
N THR A 109 -11.06 19.45 12.76
CA THR A 109 -11.54 18.10 13.07
C THR A 109 -11.40 17.17 11.86
N LYS A 110 -11.82 17.61 10.68
CA LYS A 110 -11.67 16.83 9.44
C LYS A 110 -10.20 16.61 9.08
N THR A 111 -9.36 17.62 9.29
CA THR A 111 -7.90 17.53 9.06
C THR A 111 -7.28 16.45 9.93
N LEU A 112 -7.61 16.42 11.23
CA LEU A 112 -7.12 15.40 12.15
C LEU A 112 -7.55 13.98 11.74
N ILE A 113 -8.80 13.81 11.33
CA ILE A 113 -9.34 12.51 10.88
C ILE A 113 -8.60 12.03 9.63
N VAL A 114 -8.45 12.88 8.61
CA VAL A 114 -7.78 12.52 7.36
C VAL A 114 -6.29 12.26 7.58
N ALA A 115 -5.62 13.10 8.37
CA ALA A 115 -4.21 12.90 8.71
C ALA A 115 -3.98 11.60 9.49
N ARG A 116 -4.87 11.27 10.44
CA ARG A 116 -4.78 10.02 11.20
C ARG A 116 -5.00 8.81 10.29
N ALA A 117 -6.03 8.82 9.46
CA ALA A 117 -6.27 7.74 8.51
C ALA A 117 -5.08 7.55 7.55
N HIS A 118 -4.45 8.63 7.10
CA HIS A 118 -3.27 8.56 6.25
C HIS A 118 -2.08 7.89 6.96
N VAL A 119 -1.75 8.32 8.18
CA VAL A 119 -0.61 7.75 8.93
C VAL A 119 -0.83 6.27 9.24
N PHE A 120 -2.04 5.88 9.64
CA PHE A 120 -2.31 4.51 10.07
C PHE A 120 -2.55 3.53 8.92
N ASN A 121 -2.96 4.01 7.73
CA ASN A 121 -3.27 3.12 6.60
C ASN A 121 -2.24 3.19 5.47
N LYS A 122 -1.44 4.25 5.37
CA LYS A 122 -0.52 4.48 4.23
C LYS A 122 0.94 4.62 4.61
N MET A 123 1.26 4.98 5.86
CA MET A 123 2.65 5.14 6.29
C MET A 123 3.19 3.88 6.96
N PRO A 124 4.53 3.71 6.98
CA PRO A 124 5.18 2.70 7.78
C PRO A 124 4.78 2.74 9.26
N ILE A 125 4.80 1.57 9.89
CA ILE A 125 4.41 1.38 11.30
C ILE A 125 5.39 2.09 12.22
N HIS A 126 6.69 1.99 11.89
CA HIS A 126 7.77 2.71 12.54
C HIS A 126 8.58 3.51 11.52
N LEU A 127 9.13 4.63 11.97
CA LEU A 127 10.09 5.44 11.22
C LEU A 127 11.24 5.85 12.14
N LEU A 128 12.35 6.25 11.55
CA LEU A 128 13.43 6.98 12.21
C LEU A 128 13.13 8.48 12.08
N ALA A 129 13.03 9.19 13.19
CA ALA A 129 13.06 10.64 13.23
C ALA A 129 14.47 11.13 13.55
N PHE A 130 14.91 12.17 12.87
CA PHE A 130 16.24 12.77 13.06
C PHE A 130 16.21 14.26 12.72
N ASP A 131 17.23 14.99 13.13
CA ASP A 131 17.30 16.43 12.86
C ASP A 131 17.79 16.75 11.44
N LYS A 132 17.86 18.04 11.11
CA LYS A 132 18.32 18.54 9.79
C LYS A 132 19.77 18.17 9.44
N THR A 133 20.54 17.61 10.37
CA THR A 133 21.90 17.13 10.13
C THR A 133 21.96 15.62 9.95
N GLY A 134 20.86 14.89 10.19
CA GLY A 134 20.84 13.44 10.27
C GLY A 134 21.20 12.87 11.64
N SER A 135 21.29 13.72 12.67
CA SER A 135 21.65 13.34 14.03
C SER A 135 20.41 13.17 14.93
N ARG A 136 20.64 12.77 16.19
CA ARG A 136 19.59 12.52 17.20
C ARG A 136 18.51 11.56 16.70
N ILE A 137 18.97 10.43 16.18
CA ILE A 137 18.11 9.44 15.53
C ILE A 137 17.29 8.71 16.61
N GLU A 138 15.97 8.77 16.49
CA GLU A 138 15.00 8.09 17.34
C GLU A 138 14.07 7.24 16.48
N ARG A 139 13.82 5.99 16.89
CA ARG A 139 12.74 5.19 16.29
C ARG A 139 11.40 5.58 16.90
N ILE A 140 10.45 5.95 16.06
CA ILE A 140 9.13 6.44 16.44
C ILE A 140 8.02 5.59 15.81
N ASP A 141 6.87 5.50 16.49
CA ASP A 141 5.67 4.81 16.02
C ASP A 141 4.69 5.76 15.31
N ARG A 142 3.59 5.22 14.78
CA ARG A 142 2.51 5.98 14.13
C ARG A 142 1.91 7.11 14.96
N ASN A 143 1.84 7.02 16.29
CA ASN A 143 1.31 8.10 17.11
C ASN A 143 2.28 9.29 17.14
N LYS A 144 3.57 9.02 17.26
CA LYS A 144 4.61 10.04 17.16
C LYS A 144 4.72 10.59 15.74
N ILE A 145 4.66 9.75 14.70
CA ILE A 145 4.65 10.18 13.30
C ILE A 145 3.48 11.15 13.05
N PHE A 146 2.28 10.80 13.50
CA PHE A 146 1.10 11.67 13.42
C PHE A 146 1.37 13.03 14.07
N SER A 147 1.94 13.04 15.27
CA SER A 147 2.27 14.28 15.98
C SER A 147 3.32 15.12 15.24
N CYS A 148 4.30 14.49 14.58
CA CYS A 148 5.34 15.18 13.81
C CYS A 148 4.82 15.86 12.54
N ILE A 149 3.84 15.27 11.84
CA ILE A 149 3.35 15.82 10.57
C ILE A 149 2.30 16.91 10.76
N LEU A 150 1.54 16.88 11.87
CA LEU A 150 0.41 17.79 12.10
C LEU A 150 0.76 19.28 11.99
N PRO A 151 1.88 19.79 12.57
CA PRO A 151 2.23 21.20 12.42
C PRO A 151 2.36 21.62 10.95
N GLY A 152 2.96 20.77 10.11
CA GLY A 152 3.09 21.02 8.68
C GLY A 152 1.75 20.99 7.95
N VAL A 153 0.89 20.03 8.28
CA VAL A 153 -0.47 19.93 7.73
C VAL A 153 -1.27 21.19 8.08
N PHE A 154 -1.29 21.59 9.37
CA PHE A 154 -2.04 22.76 9.81
C PHE A 154 -1.53 24.06 9.21
N ALA A 155 -0.21 24.22 9.09
CA ALA A 155 0.38 25.38 8.43
C ALA A 155 -0.08 25.49 6.96
N LYS A 156 -0.16 24.37 6.24
CA LYS A 156 -0.66 24.35 4.86
C LYS A 156 -2.16 24.58 4.76
N THR A 157 -2.96 23.99 5.65
CA THR A 157 -4.41 24.24 5.67
C THR A 157 -4.73 25.68 6.03
N ALA A 158 -3.89 26.36 6.83
CA ALA A 158 -4.06 27.78 7.15
C ALA A 158 -3.64 28.72 5.99
N GLY A 159 -3.00 28.19 4.94
CA GLY A 159 -2.52 28.98 3.80
C GLY A 159 -3.66 29.53 2.92
N PRO A 160 -3.46 30.69 2.28
CA PRO A 160 -4.52 31.36 1.51
C PRO A 160 -5.01 30.55 0.31
N GLU A 161 -4.13 29.79 -0.35
CA GLU A 161 -4.47 28.92 -1.47
C GLU A 161 -5.45 27.82 -1.05
N PHE A 162 -5.13 27.12 0.05
CA PHE A 162 -6.02 26.09 0.59
C PHE A 162 -7.34 26.70 1.07
N GLN A 163 -7.29 27.82 1.80
CA GLN A 163 -8.49 28.49 2.30
C GLN A 163 -9.43 28.92 1.18
N SER A 164 -8.89 29.42 0.06
CA SER A 164 -9.69 29.75 -1.12
C SER A 164 -10.32 28.52 -1.75
N ALA A 165 -9.55 27.44 -1.96
CA ALA A 165 -10.06 26.18 -2.52
C ALA A 165 -11.09 25.50 -1.60
N TRP A 166 -10.88 25.59 -0.29
CA TRP A 166 -11.81 25.09 0.71
C TRP A 166 -13.13 25.87 0.69
N ALA A 167 -13.07 27.20 0.66
CA ALA A 167 -14.26 28.04 0.56
C ALA A 167 -15.04 27.78 -0.75
N GLU A 168 -14.35 27.59 -1.88
CA GLU A 168 -14.98 27.18 -3.14
C GLU A 168 -15.67 25.82 -3.00
N ALA A 169 -15.01 24.83 -2.40
CA ALA A 169 -15.59 23.52 -2.15
C ALA A 169 -16.80 23.58 -1.19
N GLU A 170 -16.81 24.50 -0.23
CA GLU A 170 -17.97 24.75 0.64
C GLU A 170 -19.13 25.41 -0.09
N LEU A 171 -18.82 26.26 -1.07
CA LEU A 171 -19.79 26.98 -1.90
C LEU A 171 -20.39 26.13 -3.02
N LEU A 172 -19.86 24.92 -3.28
CA LEU A 172 -20.50 23.93 -4.14
C LEU A 172 -21.90 23.60 -3.58
N LYS A 173 -22.90 24.33 -4.08
CA LYS A 173 -24.32 24.18 -3.77
C LYS A 173 -25.02 23.41 -4.89
N ASP A 174 -26.02 22.62 -4.46
CA ASP A 174 -26.98 21.87 -5.26
C ASP A 174 -27.45 22.64 -6.51
N SER A 175 -26.93 22.26 -7.68
CA SER A 175 -27.70 22.38 -8.92
C SER A 175 -28.14 20.96 -9.31
N ASP A 176 -29.41 20.67 -8.99
CA ASP A 176 -30.30 19.67 -9.60
C ASP A 176 -30.39 18.22 -9.09
N PHE A 177 -29.59 17.70 -8.13
CA PHE A 177 -29.82 16.33 -7.59
C PHE A 177 -29.48 16.17 -6.09
N ARG A 178 -30.49 16.32 -5.21
CA ARG A 178 -30.39 16.42 -3.74
C ARG A 178 -29.81 15.22 -2.96
N VAL A 179 -29.45 14.10 -3.59
CA VAL A 179 -28.94 12.89 -2.90
C VAL A 179 -27.48 12.55 -3.28
N LEU A 180 -27.02 12.95 -4.47
CA LEU A 180 -25.65 12.68 -4.93
C LEU A 180 -24.65 13.80 -4.52
N SER A 181 -25.15 14.97 -4.13
CA SER A 181 -24.36 16.20 -3.94
C SER A 181 -23.65 16.33 -2.58
N GLY A 182 -24.25 15.88 -1.49
CA GLY A 182 -23.59 15.86 -0.17
C GLY A 182 -22.35 14.97 -0.16
N LYS A 183 -22.40 13.86 -0.91
CA LYS A 183 -21.25 12.99 -1.18
C LYS A 183 -20.22 13.68 -2.05
N PHE A 184 -20.64 14.38 -3.11
CA PHE A 184 -19.71 15.09 -3.99
C PHE A 184 -18.94 16.20 -3.27
N ARG A 185 -19.62 17.03 -2.47
CA ARG A 185 -18.99 18.06 -1.62
C ARG A 185 -18.05 17.43 -0.58
N SER A 186 -18.52 16.42 0.15
CA SER A 186 -17.70 15.72 1.15
C SER A 186 -16.47 15.05 0.53
N ASN A 187 -16.60 14.50 -0.69
CA ASN A 187 -15.49 13.92 -1.44
C ASN A 187 -14.49 14.99 -1.86
N LYS A 188 -14.94 16.13 -2.38
CA LYS A 188 -14.03 17.21 -2.79
C LYS A 188 -13.24 17.80 -1.63
N MET A 189 -13.90 18.04 -0.49
CA MET A 189 -13.24 18.52 0.73
C MET A 189 -12.25 17.47 1.27
N LYS A 190 -12.62 16.19 1.23
CA LYS A 190 -11.72 15.09 1.60
C LYS A 190 -10.50 15.01 0.69
N GLU A 191 -10.68 15.11 -0.63
CA GLU A 191 -9.58 15.12 -1.61
C GLU A 191 -8.59 16.27 -1.37
N LEU A 192 -9.09 17.48 -1.08
CA LEU A 192 -8.24 18.62 -0.75
C LEU A 192 -7.38 18.32 0.49
N LEU A 193 -7.99 17.80 1.56
CA LEU A 193 -7.28 17.42 2.78
C LEU A 193 -6.29 16.27 2.55
N GLU A 194 -6.68 15.24 1.81
CA GLU A 194 -5.80 14.13 1.45
C GLU A 194 -4.59 14.62 0.65
N GLY A 195 -4.79 15.58 -0.25
CA GLY A 195 -3.71 16.24 -0.99
C GLY A 195 -2.75 16.99 -0.08
N ILE A 196 -3.25 17.80 0.85
CA ILE A 196 -2.40 18.53 1.81
C ILE A 196 -1.63 17.57 2.72
N VAL A 197 -2.30 16.54 3.24
CA VAL A 197 -1.65 15.52 4.09
C VAL A 197 -0.56 14.81 3.30
N GLN A 198 -0.84 14.34 2.09
CA GLN A 198 0.13 13.68 1.22
C GLN A 198 1.35 14.56 0.94
N GLN A 199 1.16 15.87 0.71
CA GLN A 199 2.26 16.81 0.49
C GLN A 199 3.02 17.20 1.76
N SER A 200 2.47 16.91 2.94
CA SER A 200 3.08 17.24 4.24
C SER A 200 3.84 16.06 4.84
N VAL A 201 3.54 14.84 4.35
CA VAL A 201 4.23 13.62 4.72
C VAL A 201 5.44 13.45 3.83
N ASN A 202 6.64 13.64 4.38
CA ASN A 202 7.88 13.35 3.68
C ASN A 202 8.75 12.41 4.50
N TYR A 203 9.14 11.29 3.90
CA TYR A 203 10.11 10.36 4.48
C TYR A 203 11.00 9.76 3.38
N ALA A 204 12.25 9.50 3.75
CA ALA A 204 13.20 8.78 2.92
C ALA A 204 13.05 7.28 3.21
N ILE A 205 13.27 6.44 2.21
CA ILE A 205 13.28 4.99 2.36
C ILE A 205 14.60 4.43 1.87
N LEU A 206 15.23 3.54 2.63
CA LEU A 206 16.49 2.90 2.24
C LEU A 206 16.21 1.59 1.50
N SER A 207 16.68 1.51 0.26
CA SER A 207 16.78 0.26 -0.49
C SER A 207 18.22 -0.23 -0.44
N HIS A 208 18.45 -1.46 0.03
CA HIS A 208 19.80 -1.97 0.26
C HIS A 208 19.88 -3.50 0.27
N THR A 209 21.09 -4.05 0.15
CA THR A 209 21.36 -5.46 0.44
C THR A 209 21.81 -5.65 1.89
N TRP A 210 21.21 -6.63 2.58
CA TRP A 210 21.55 -6.89 3.98
C TRP A 210 23.00 -7.37 4.08
N MET A 211 23.72 -6.85 5.06
CA MET A 211 25.08 -7.31 5.38
C MET A 211 25.00 -8.75 5.88
N ARG A 212 25.73 -9.64 5.21
CA ARG A 212 25.71 -11.10 5.50
C ARG A 212 26.73 -11.51 6.57
N ASP A 213 27.67 -10.62 6.90
CA ASP A 213 28.70 -10.86 7.91
C ASP A 213 28.15 -10.73 9.33
N THR A 214 28.90 -11.21 10.32
CA THR A 214 28.58 -11.02 11.75
C THR A 214 29.57 -10.04 12.38
N PRO A 215 29.11 -8.95 13.02
CA PRO A 215 27.71 -8.54 13.14
C PRO A 215 27.15 -7.95 11.83
N GLY A 216 25.87 -8.25 11.56
CA GLY A 216 25.17 -7.83 10.35
C GLY A 216 24.54 -6.44 10.47
N ASP A 217 23.44 -6.20 9.75
CA ASP A 217 22.64 -4.99 9.94
C ASP A 217 22.01 -4.94 11.34
N ILE A 218 21.84 -3.73 11.88
CA ILE A 218 21.05 -3.51 13.10
C ILE A 218 19.61 -3.92 12.82
N THR A 219 19.04 -4.74 13.70
CA THR A 219 17.64 -5.14 13.63
C THR A 219 16.75 -4.27 14.52
N PHE A 220 15.45 -4.53 14.50
CA PHE A 220 14.49 -3.87 15.38
C PHE A 220 14.82 -4.10 16.87
N GLN A 221 15.31 -5.29 17.20
CA GLN A 221 15.64 -5.74 18.55
C GLN A 221 16.97 -5.13 19.04
N ASP A 222 17.94 -5.01 18.14
CA ASP A 222 19.27 -4.49 18.45
C ASP A 222 19.31 -2.96 18.60
N TRP A 223 18.18 -2.27 18.40
CA TRP A 223 18.12 -0.80 18.37
C TRP A 223 18.69 -0.14 19.64
N ALA A 224 18.46 -0.77 20.80
CA ALA A 224 18.91 -0.26 22.10
C ALA A 224 20.43 -0.43 22.31
N THR A 225 21.01 -1.48 21.73
CA THR A 225 22.44 -1.85 21.84
C THR A 225 23.19 -1.58 20.53
N ARG A 226 22.63 -0.76 19.64
CA ARG A 226 23.17 -0.56 18.28
C ARG A 226 24.61 -0.02 18.27
N GLU A 227 25.00 0.67 19.34
CA GLU A 227 26.36 1.20 19.50
C GLU A 227 27.42 0.09 19.59
N ASP A 228 27.02 -1.12 20.01
CA ASP A 228 27.88 -2.32 20.06
C ASP A 228 28.16 -2.91 18.66
N ASN A 229 27.45 -2.43 17.63
CA ASN A 229 27.71 -2.77 16.22
C ASN A 229 27.99 -1.50 15.42
N PRO A 230 29.26 -1.00 15.43
CA PRO A 230 29.63 0.25 14.78
C PRO A 230 29.36 0.27 13.27
N ARG A 231 29.53 -0.86 12.58
CA ARG A 231 29.34 -0.95 11.12
C ARG A 231 27.86 -0.79 10.76
N GLY A 232 26.97 -1.55 11.39
CA GLY A 232 25.52 -1.43 11.20
C GLY A 232 25.00 -0.05 11.60
N ASN A 233 25.46 0.49 12.73
CA ASN A 233 25.08 1.82 13.18
C ASN A 233 25.56 2.92 12.22
N THR A 234 26.77 2.79 11.66
CA THR A 234 27.29 3.73 10.65
C THR A 234 26.40 3.79 9.42
N LYS A 235 25.88 2.65 8.95
CA LYS A 235 24.94 2.60 7.81
C LYS A 235 23.65 3.39 8.10
N ILE A 236 23.10 3.26 9.31
CA ILE A 236 21.91 4.03 9.73
C ILE A 236 22.22 5.53 9.78
N VAL A 237 23.32 5.91 10.44
CA VAL A 237 23.73 7.31 10.58
C VAL A 237 23.93 7.93 9.20
N LYS A 238 24.67 7.26 8.30
CA LYS A 238 24.92 7.76 6.94
C LYS A 238 23.64 7.91 6.12
N PHE A 239 22.71 6.95 6.23
CA PHE A 239 21.40 7.09 5.61
C PHE A 239 20.66 8.34 6.10
N CYS A 240 20.58 8.55 7.42
CA CYS A 240 19.92 9.72 8.00
C CYS A 240 20.63 11.03 7.62
N GLU A 241 21.96 11.06 7.59
CA GLU A 241 22.74 12.22 7.13
C GLU A 241 22.43 12.57 5.68
N VAL A 242 22.43 11.59 4.77
CA VAL A 242 22.12 11.79 3.35
C VAL A 242 20.67 12.24 3.17
N ALA A 243 19.72 11.59 3.85
CA ALA A 243 18.31 11.97 3.80
C ALA A 243 18.10 13.43 4.25
N ALA A 244 18.73 13.85 5.34
CA ALA A 244 18.59 15.20 5.87
C ALA A 244 19.29 16.25 5.01
N ARG A 245 20.57 16.04 4.67
CA ARG A 245 21.40 17.07 4.02
C ARG A 245 21.17 17.17 2.52
N ASN A 246 20.98 16.04 1.85
CA ASN A 246 20.91 16.02 0.38
C ASN A 246 19.46 16.06 -0.12
N HIS A 247 18.51 15.57 0.69
CA HIS A 247 17.09 15.47 0.30
C HIS A 247 16.15 16.30 1.17
N ASN A 248 16.65 16.95 2.22
CA ASN A 248 15.85 17.78 3.14
C ASN A 248 14.67 17.01 3.78
N VAL A 249 14.90 15.73 4.14
CA VAL A 249 13.92 14.86 4.78
C VAL A 249 14.40 14.44 6.16
N THR A 250 13.54 14.52 7.17
CA THR A 250 13.86 14.24 8.59
C THR A 250 13.17 13.00 9.16
N LEU A 251 12.52 12.23 8.28
CA LEU A 251 11.94 10.93 8.58
C LEU A 251 12.55 9.89 7.64
N GLY A 252 12.87 8.72 8.16
CA GLY A 252 13.55 7.67 7.41
C GLY A 252 12.98 6.30 7.70
N TRP A 253 12.98 5.41 6.72
CA TRP A 253 12.61 4.01 6.91
C TRP A 253 13.72 3.09 6.45
N ILE A 254 14.04 2.12 7.28
CA ILE A 254 14.95 1.02 6.97
C ILE A 254 14.25 -0.26 7.46
N ASP A 255 14.05 -1.22 6.56
CA ASP A 255 13.31 -2.47 6.83
C ASP A 255 13.86 -3.24 8.03
N THR A 256 15.19 -3.30 8.19
CA THR A 256 15.83 -4.03 9.29
C THR A 256 15.51 -3.46 10.67
N VAL A 257 15.41 -2.13 10.81
CA VAL A 257 15.22 -1.45 12.11
C VAL A 257 13.78 -1.01 12.38
N CYS A 258 12.97 -0.86 11.32
CA CYS A 258 11.60 -0.32 11.39
C CYS A 258 10.53 -1.42 11.35
N ILE A 259 10.87 -2.66 11.02
CA ILE A 259 9.93 -3.79 11.06
C ILE A 259 10.25 -4.67 12.26
N ASN A 260 9.33 -4.77 13.20
CA ASN A 260 9.39 -5.76 14.26
C ASN A 260 9.03 -7.15 13.72
N LYS A 261 10.07 -7.90 13.32
CA LYS A 261 9.91 -9.25 12.76
C LYS A 261 9.43 -10.29 13.79
N ASP A 262 9.46 -9.98 15.09
CA ASP A 262 8.95 -10.88 16.14
C ASP A 262 7.42 -10.74 16.33
N SER A 263 6.83 -9.66 15.80
CA SER A 263 5.39 -9.46 15.78
C SER A 263 4.82 -9.97 14.46
N SER A 264 4.13 -11.11 14.49
CA SER A 264 3.57 -11.71 13.27
C SER A 264 2.56 -10.80 12.57
N SER A 265 1.76 -10.04 13.32
CA SER A 265 0.81 -9.08 12.76
C SER A 265 1.51 -7.88 12.11
N GLU A 266 2.58 -7.38 12.72
CA GLU A 266 3.36 -6.28 12.16
C GLU A 266 4.12 -6.70 10.90
N LEU A 267 4.69 -7.92 10.91
CA LEU A 267 5.40 -8.48 9.76
C LEU A 267 4.45 -8.67 8.57
N ASP A 268 3.27 -9.24 8.83
CA ASP A 268 2.19 -9.43 7.86
C ASP A 268 1.75 -8.09 7.24
N GLU A 269 1.45 -7.09 8.07
CA GLU A 269 1.12 -5.75 7.59
C GLU A 269 2.25 -5.13 6.78
N SER A 270 3.50 -5.30 7.24
CA SER A 270 4.67 -4.72 6.59
C SER A 270 4.89 -5.26 5.19
N ILE A 271 4.69 -6.56 4.99
CA ILE A 271 4.85 -7.19 3.67
C ILE A 271 3.75 -6.78 2.72
N ARG A 272 2.49 -6.72 3.18
CA ARG A 272 1.38 -6.20 2.34
C ARG A 272 1.57 -4.74 1.95
N SER A 273 2.23 -3.98 2.80
CA SER A 273 2.34 -2.53 2.62
C SER A 273 3.65 -2.08 1.98
N MET A 274 4.68 -2.93 1.92
CA MET A 274 6.04 -2.54 1.54
C MET A 274 6.10 -1.83 0.18
N TYR A 275 5.46 -2.37 -0.85
CA TYR A 275 5.40 -1.74 -2.16
C TYR A 275 4.80 -0.32 -2.09
N ASN A 276 3.70 -0.15 -1.34
CA ASN A 276 3.04 1.13 -1.18
C ASN A 276 3.87 2.10 -0.34
N TRP A 277 4.65 1.61 0.63
CA TRP A 277 5.59 2.43 1.38
C TRP A 277 6.73 2.91 0.49
N TYR A 278 7.34 2.05 -0.33
CA TYR A 278 8.32 2.49 -1.33
C TYR A 278 7.72 3.50 -2.32
N ARG A 279 6.48 3.28 -2.76
CA ARG A 279 5.77 4.20 -3.66
C ARG A 279 5.45 5.54 -3.00
N GLY A 280 5.15 5.54 -1.71
CA GLY A 280 4.76 6.73 -0.94
C GLY A 280 5.93 7.52 -0.36
N ALA A 281 7.15 6.99 -0.43
CA ALA A 281 8.34 7.69 0.01
C ALA A 281 8.66 8.90 -0.89
N SER A 282 9.17 9.97 -0.28
CA SER A 282 9.59 11.17 -1.03
C SER A 282 10.85 10.91 -1.85
N VAL A 283 11.74 10.08 -1.31
CA VAL A 283 12.96 9.63 -1.98
C VAL A 283 13.30 8.21 -1.53
N CYS A 284 13.61 7.34 -2.50
CA CYS A 284 14.27 6.08 -2.24
C CYS A 284 15.78 6.26 -2.39
N ILE A 285 16.51 6.09 -1.29
CA ILE A 285 17.97 6.07 -1.29
C ILE A 285 18.39 4.64 -1.56
N THR A 286 18.92 4.37 -2.75
CA THR A 286 19.41 3.04 -3.14
C THR A 286 20.90 2.96 -2.85
N PHE A 287 21.28 2.15 -1.86
CA PHE A 287 22.65 1.96 -1.44
C PHE A 287 23.24 0.70 -2.08
N LEU A 288 24.21 0.90 -2.98
CA LEU A 288 24.95 -0.13 -3.69
C LEU A 288 26.26 -0.40 -2.95
N SER A 289 26.24 -1.40 -2.08
CA SER A 289 27.31 -1.70 -1.11
C SER A 289 28.56 -2.33 -1.72
N GLU A 290 28.47 -2.83 -2.96
CA GLU A 290 29.54 -3.52 -3.68
C GLU A 290 30.02 -2.71 -4.89
N THR A 291 29.59 -1.44 -4.98
CA THR A 291 29.85 -0.56 -6.11
C THR A 291 30.70 0.62 -5.67
N ALA A 292 31.90 0.76 -6.25
CA ALA A 292 32.70 1.98 -6.13
C ALA A 292 32.32 3.02 -7.20
N ASN A 293 32.19 2.58 -8.46
CA ASN A 293 31.93 3.42 -9.63
C ASN A 293 30.67 2.98 -10.38
N PHE A 294 29.92 3.93 -10.93
CA PHE A 294 28.64 3.65 -11.55
C PHE A 294 28.66 2.67 -12.75
N PRO A 295 29.66 2.67 -13.65
CA PRO A 295 29.70 1.71 -14.76
C PRO A 295 29.69 0.24 -14.31
N ASP A 296 30.23 -0.05 -13.12
CA ASP A 296 30.29 -1.40 -12.55
C ASP A 296 29.05 -1.76 -11.71
N ALA A 297 28.15 -0.81 -11.47
CA ALA A 297 26.96 -0.98 -10.63
C ALA A 297 26.07 -2.14 -11.10
N HIS A 298 26.06 -2.46 -12.39
CA HIS A 298 25.29 -3.59 -12.94
C HIS A 298 25.65 -4.95 -12.33
N ARG A 299 26.80 -5.06 -11.66
CA ARG A 299 27.28 -6.29 -11.01
C ARG A 299 26.93 -6.37 -9.53
N ASP A 300 26.41 -5.28 -8.95
CA ASP A 300 26.07 -5.21 -7.54
C ASP A 300 24.98 -6.24 -7.21
N SER A 301 25.15 -6.96 -6.08
CA SER A 301 24.17 -7.95 -5.63
C SER A 301 22.77 -7.37 -5.42
N TRP A 302 22.64 -6.05 -5.29
CA TRP A 302 21.35 -5.36 -5.26
C TRP A 302 20.47 -5.65 -6.48
N PHE A 303 21.04 -5.71 -7.69
CA PHE A 303 20.25 -5.95 -8.92
C PHE A 303 19.71 -7.38 -9.02
N THR A 304 20.33 -8.31 -8.28
CA THR A 304 19.97 -9.73 -8.30
C THR A 304 19.16 -10.15 -7.08
N ARG A 305 18.89 -9.29 -6.10
CA ARG A 305 18.05 -9.66 -4.94
C ARG A 305 16.56 -9.61 -5.31
N GLY A 306 15.75 -10.54 -4.77
CA GLY A 306 14.31 -10.60 -5.04
C GLY A 306 13.56 -9.33 -4.61
N TRP A 307 13.66 -8.99 -3.32
CA TRP A 307 12.97 -7.84 -2.71
C TRP A 307 13.29 -6.50 -3.39
N THR A 308 14.51 -6.29 -3.88
CA THR A 308 14.92 -5.03 -4.49
C THR A 308 14.18 -4.72 -5.80
N LEU A 309 13.38 -5.65 -6.35
CA LEU A 309 12.61 -5.39 -7.57
C LEU A 309 11.52 -4.36 -7.31
N GLN A 310 10.77 -4.56 -6.22
CA GLN A 310 9.76 -3.57 -5.83
C GLN A 310 10.43 -2.29 -5.33
N GLU A 311 11.59 -2.38 -4.70
CA GLU A 311 12.36 -1.20 -4.26
C GLU A 311 12.89 -0.38 -5.45
N LEU A 312 13.12 -1.01 -6.60
CA LEU A 312 13.46 -0.37 -7.87
C LEU A 312 12.25 0.25 -8.57
N LEU A 313 11.13 -0.50 -8.64
CA LEU A 313 9.99 -0.15 -9.50
C LEU A 313 8.93 0.70 -8.81
N ALA A 314 8.77 0.59 -7.49
CA ALA A 314 7.72 1.27 -6.76
C ALA A 314 8.00 2.76 -6.54
N PRO A 315 9.20 3.21 -6.12
CA PRO A 315 9.43 4.63 -5.83
C PRO A 315 9.28 5.52 -7.07
N ALA A 316 8.69 6.71 -6.89
CA ALA A 316 8.64 7.70 -7.96
C ALA A 316 9.99 8.40 -8.18
N CYS A 317 10.80 8.51 -7.13
CA CYS A 317 12.12 9.11 -7.13
C CYS A 317 13.12 8.19 -6.42
N SER A 318 14.13 7.72 -7.14
CA SER A 318 15.23 6.95 -6.56
C SER A 318 16.55 7.66 -6.83
N VAL A 319 17.44 7.66 -5.84
CA VAL A 319 18.79 8.22 -5.93
C VAL A 319 19.78 7.16 -5.49
N PHE A 320 20.76 6.88 -6.36
CA PHE A 320 21.72 5.80 -6.19
C PHE A 320 22.98 6.33 -5.50
N TYR A 321 23.45 5.58 -4.52
CA TYR A 321 24.65 5.87 -3.75
C TYR A 321 25.58 4.66 -3.77
N ASN A 322 26.88 4.93 -3.84
CA ASN A 322 27.92 3.91 -3.85
C ASN A 322 28.28 3.46 -2.42
N GLU A 323 29.22 2.54 -2.29
CA GLU A 323 29.68 1.97 -1.00
C GLU A 323 30.18 3.04 0.01
N ASN A 324 30.62 4.19 -0.50
CA ASN A 324 31.14 5.33 0.28
C ASN A 324 30.08 6.43 0.51
N TRP A 325 28.80 6.17 0.21
CA TRP A 325 27.70 7.14 0.28
C TRP A 325 27.87 8.37 -0.63
N ASN A 326 28.61 8.22 -1.72
CA ASN A 326 28.67 9.22 -2.78
C ASN A 326 27.53 8.98 -3.78
N GLN A 327 26.85 10.06 -4.17
CA GLN A 327 25.75 9.99 -5.12
C GLN A 327 26.29 9.64 -6.52
N LEU A 328 25.68 8.64 -7.14
CA LEU A 328 26.00 8.17 -8.50
C LEU A 328 25.06 8.79 -9.55
N GLY A 329 23.81 9.05 -9.18
CA GLY A 329 22.79 9.66 -10.04
C GLY A 329 21.38 9.34 -9.56
N SER A 330 20.37 9.77 -10.29
CA SER A 330 18.95 9.58 -9.98
C SER A 330 18.21 8.79 -11.05
N SER A 331 16.99 8.32 -10.72
CA SER A 331 16.13 7.59 -11.67
C SER A 331 15.83 8.38 -12.95
N SER A 332 15.90 9.71 -12.95
CA SER A 332 15.73 10.52 -14.17
C SER A 332 16.92 10.48 -15.13
N ASP A 333 18.09 10.03 -14.68
CA ASP A 333 19.31 10.07 -15.48
C ASP A 333 19.33 8.93 -16.51
N VAL A 334 19.60 9.28 -17.77
CA VAL A 334 19.64 8.31 -18.88
C VAL A 334 20.72 7.25 -18.66
N ILE A 335 21.87 7.64 -18.10
CA ILE A 335 22.97 6.72 -17.79
C ILE A 335 22.53 5.71 -16.72
N ILE A 336 21.80 6.16 -15.70
CA ILE A 336 21.26 5.30 -14.65
C ILE A 336 20.31 4.26 -15.24
N GLN A 337 19.38 4.69 -16.08
CA GLN A 337 18.44 3.79 -16.75
C GLN A 337 19.14 2.79 -17.67
N SER A 338 20.19 3.20 -18.38
CA SER A 338 20.99 2.30 -19.22
C SER A 338 21.63 1.19 -18.40
N VAL A 339 22.19 1.50 -17.23
CA VAL A 339 22.81 0.50 -16.35
C VAL A 339 21.76 -0.44 -15.76
N ILE A 340 20.61 0.06 -15.34
CA ILE A 340 19.49 -0.78 -14.89
C ILE A 340 19.06 -1.74 -16.01
N GLN A 341 18.96 -1.25 -17.25
CA GLN A 341 18.63 -2.07 -18.40
C GLN A 341 19.68 -3.16 -18.66
N THR A 342 20.98 -2.84 -18.53
CA THR A 342 22.05 -3.84 -18.63
C THR A 342 21.98 -4.87 -17.50
N ALA A 343 21.69 -4.44 -16.27
CA ALA A 343 21.71 -5.30 -15.10
C ALA A 343 20.54 -6.30 -15.04
N CYS A 344 19.32 -5.85 -15.36
CA CYS A 344 18.12 -6.68 -15.20
C CYS A 344 17.16 -6.67 -16.40
N GLY A 345 17.57 -6.12 -17.54
CA GLY A 345 16.79 -6.17 -18.79
C GLY A 345 15.50 -5.35 -18.79
N ILE A 346 15.34 -4.41 -17.84
CA ILE A 346 14.17 -3.53 -17.74
C ILE A 346 14.45 -2.26 -18.54
N THR A 347 13.61 -1.98 -19.54
CA THR A 347 13.84 -0.85 -20.45
C THR A 347 13.52 0.49 -19.81
N SER A 348 14.11 1.59 -20.28
CA SER A 348 13.74 2.96 -19.88
C SER A 348 12.24 3.24 -19.96
N ARG A 349 11.54 2.69 -20.98
CA ARG A 349 10.09 2.86 -21.12
C ARG A 349 9.34 2.20 -19.96
N GLU A 350 9.74 1.01 -19.57
CA GLU A 350 9.13 0.25 -18.47
C GLU A 350 9.42 0.90 -17.11
N LEU A 351 10.64 1.40 -16.90
CA LEU A 351 11.00 2.18 -15.73
C LEU A 351 10.12 3.44 -15.61
N ASN A 352 10.00 4.21 -16.68
CA ASN A 352 9.17 5.42 -16.70
C ASN A 352 7.68 5.14 -16.46
N LEU A 353 7.15 4.02 -16.97
CA LEU A 353 5.79 3.58 -16.64
C LEU A 353 5.66 3.23 -15.16
N SER A 354 6.65 2.55 -14.59
CA SER A 354 6.63 2.13 -13.18
C SER A 354 6.71 3.32 -12.23
N TRP A 355 7.68 4.22 -12.43
CA TRP A 355 7.90 5.40 -11.59
C TRP A 355 6.79 6.45 -11.70
N SER A 356 6.09 6.51 -12.84
CA SER A 356 4.87 7.32 -12.98
C SER A 356 3.61 6.65 -12.41
N GLY A 357 3.75 5.45 -11.83
CA GLY A 357 2.66 4.68 -11.23
C GLY A 357 1.73 3.97 -12.18
N LYS A 358 2.16 3.81 -13.43
CA LYS A 358 1.41 3.19 -14.51
C LYS A 358 1.94 1.79 -14.81
N ILE A 359 2.49 1.12 -13.80
CA ILE A 359 3.04 -0.24 -13.92
C ILE A 359 2.02 -1.26 -14.47
N VAL A 360 0.73 -1.03 -14.22
CA VAL A 360 -0.38 -1.85 -14.76
C VAL A 360 -0.49 -1.81 -16.28
N GLN A 361 0.11 -0.82 -16.95
CA GLN A 361 0.21 -0.76 -18.41
C GLN A 361 1.28 -1.71 -18.96
N ILE A 362 2.18 -2.20 -18.11
CA ILE A 362 3.13 -3.24 -18.45
C ILE A 362 2.39 -4.59 -18.36
N PRO A 363 2.39 -5.41 -19.43
CA PRO A 363 1.70 -6.69 -19.44
C PRO A 363 2.07 -7.54 -18.22
N PHE A 364 1.10 -8.25 -17.66
CA PHE A 364 1.30 -9.09 -16.47
C PHE A 364 2.46 -10.07 -16.64
N SER A 365 2.53 -10.77 -17.79
CA SER A 365 3.64 -11.67 -18.13
C SER A 365 5.00 -10.97 -18.16
N ARG A 366 5.03 -9.72 -18.62
CA ARG A 366 6.27 -8.94 -18.65
C ARG A 366 6.69 -8.50 -17.24
N ARG A 367 5.74 -8.13 -16.37
CA ARG A 367 6.02 -7.87 -14.94
C ARG A 367 6.61 -9.10 -14.23
N MET A 368 6.09 -10.30 -14.54
CA MET A 368 6.67 -11.56 -14.07
C MET A 368 8.11 -11.77 -14.58
N GLN A 369 8.36 -11.51 -15.87
CA GLN A 369 9.70 -11.64 -16.46
C GLN A 369 10.75 -10.72 -15.84
N MET A 370 10.36 -9.56 -15.30
CA MET A 370 11.29 -8.65 -14.60
C MET A 370 11.88 -9.26 -13.32
N ALA A 371 11.25 -10.32 -12.80
CA ALA A 371 11.74 -11.07 -11.65
C ALA A 371 12.76 -12.16 -12.04
N CYS A 372 12.91 -12.47 -13.33
CA CYS A 372 13.85 -13.49 -13.79
C CYS A 372 15.29 -13.15 -13.39
N GLY A 373 16.06 -14.17 -12.99
CA GLY A 373 17.45 -14.02 -12.56
C GLY A 373 17.64 -13.49 -11.14
N ARG A 374 16.55 -13.08 -10.45
CA ARG A 374 16.61 -12.66 -9.06
C ARG A 374 16.70 -13.84 -8.10
N GLN A 375 17.44 -13.62 -7.03
CA GLN A 375 17.79 -14.57 -5.97
C GLN A 375 16.99 -14.24 -4.71
N ILE A 376 16.40 -15.27 -4.12
CA ILE A 376 15.62 -15.20 -2.89
C ILE A 376 16.34 -16.00 -1.80
N THR A 377 16.10 -15.64 -0.54
CA THR A 377 16.66 -16.39 0.60
C THR A 377 15.63 -17.38 1.17
N ARG A 378 14.35 -17.00 1.19
CA ARG A 378 13.23 -17.87 1.57
C ARG A 378 12.34 -18.12 0.37
N GLU A 379 11.79 -19.32 0.26
CA GLU A 379 10.93 -19.71 -0.87
C GLU A 379 9.69 -18.80 -0.97
N GLU A 380 9.09 -18.47 0.18
CA GLU A 380 7.95 -17.55 0.33
C GLU A 380 8.21 -16.19 -0.33
N ASP A 381 9.46 -15.70 -0.27
CA ASP A 381 9.84 -14.38 -0.76
C ASP A 381 9.70 -14.27 -2.29
N THR A 382 9.65 -15.40 -3.01
CA THR A 382 9.31 -15.42 -4.45
C THR A 382 7.97 -14.74 -4.71
N SER A 383 6.99 -15.04 -3.85
CA SER A 383 5.61 -14.58 -4.01
C SER A 383 5.43 -13.21 -3.37
N TYR A 384 5.93 -13.04 -2.15
CA TYR A 384 5.72 -11.81 -1.39
C TYR A 384 6.41 -10.60 -2.00
N SER A 385 7.61 -10.77 -2.57
CA SER A 385 8.34 -9.65 -3.20
C SER A 385 7.68 -9.14 -4.49
N LEU A 386 6.80 -9.93 -5.12
CA LEU A 386 6.13 -9.59 -6.38
C LEU A 386 4.71 -9.09 -6.20
N MET A 387 4.12 -9.27 -5.02
CA MET A 387 2.71 -9.00 -4.75
C MET A 387 2.29 -7.57 -5.18
N GLY A 388 3.04 -6.56 -4.75
CA GLY A 388 2.77 -5.16 -5.12
C GLY A 388 3.04 -4.82 -6.59
N ILE A 389 4.02 -5.47 -7.21
CA ILE A 389 4.31 -5.31 -8.65
C ILE A 389 3.18 -5.88 -9.49
N LEU A 390 2.65 -7.04 -9.09
CA LEU A 390 1.58 -7.74 -9.79
C LEU A 390 0.20 -7.15 -9.48
N GLY A 391 0.05 -6.44 -8.37
CA GLY A 391 -1.23 -5.86 -7.92
C GLY A 391 -2.19 -6.93 -7.41
N VAL A 392 -1.65 -7.96 -6.76
CA VAL A 392 -2.42 -9.06 -6.16
C VAL A 392 -2.33 -8.95 -4.63
N ASP A 393 -3.26 -9.58 -3.92
CA ASP A 393 -3.19 -9.74 -2.46
C ASP A 393 -3.07 -11.24 -2.16
N ILE A 394 -2.09 -11.61 -1.35
CA ILE A 394 -1.74 -13.00 -1.03
C ILE A 394 -1.72 -13.15 0.50
N SER A 395 -2.27 -14.25 1.00
CA SER A 395 -2.14 -14.60 2.42
C SER A 395 -0.67 -14.83 2.78
N ILE A 396 -0.19 -14.16 3.83
CA ILE A 396 1.19 -14.29 4.28
C ILE A 396 1.22 -15.32 5.40
N ALA A 397 2.05 -16.33 5.23
CA ALA A 397 2.31 -17.35 6.21
C ALA A 397 3.80 -17.65 6.15
N TYR A 398 4.61 -17.02 7.00
CA TYR A 398 5.92 -17.58 7.30
C TYR A 398 5.69 -18.75 8.25
N GLU A 399 5.78 -19.97 7.73
CA GLU A 399 5.82 -21.14 8.61
C GLU A 399 7.01 -20.99 9.56
N LYS A 400 6.77 -21.17 10.86
CA LYS A 400 7.81 -21.11 11.89
C LYS A 400 8.83 -22.23 11.64
N CYS A 401 9.90 -21.94 10.90
CA CYS A 401 11.02 -22.86 10.79
C CYS A 401 11.83 -22.83 12.09
N TYR A 402 11.41 -23.64 13.07
CA TYR A 402 12.22 -24.04 14.22
C TYR A 402 12.18 -25.56 14.37
N ARG A 403 13.27 -26.19 13.88
CA ARG A 403 13.85 -27.48 14.31
C ARG A 403 12.90 -28.64 14.63
N SER A 404 12.70 -29.50 13.63
CA SER A 404 12.84 -30.95 13.82
C SER A 404 13.06 -31.63 12.47
N LEU A 405 14.28 -31.55 11.95
CA LEU A 405 14.75 -32.48 10.91
C LEU A 405 15.78 -33.42 11.53
N GLN A 406 15.30 -34.57 11.96
CA GLN A 406 15.94 -35.86 11.73
C GLN A 406 14.87 -36.97 11.79
N PRO A 407 15.06 -38.10 11.09
CA PRO A 407 14.37 -38.34 9.85
C PRO A 407 13.45 -39.56 9.96
N GLN A 408 12.16 -39.37 9.69
CA GLN A 408 11.27 -40.45 9.33
C GLN A 408 10.34 -39.93 8.26
N LEU A 409 10.64 -40.32 7.02
CA LEU A 409 9.66 -40.77 6.04
C LEU A 409 10.49 -41.41 4.93
N GLN A 410 10.79 -42.69 5.15
CA GLN A 410 11.02 -43.62 4.07
C GLN A 410 9.83 -43.53 3.12
N PHE A 411 10.15 -43.45 1.82
CA PHE A 411 9.35 -43.89 0.68
C PHE A 411 7.91 -44.32 1.01
N GLU A 412 6.94 -43.51 0.59
CA GLU A 412 5.79 -44.04 -0.12
C GLU A 412 5.38 -43.03 -1.19
N GLY A 413 5.51 -43.47 -2.44
CA GLY A 413 5.42 -42.62 -3.62
C GLY A 413 4.02 -42.04 -3.80
N LYS A 414 3.95 -40.71 -3.86
CA LYS A 414 2.99 -39.92 -4.63
C LYS A 414 3.61 -38.55 -4.87
N SER A 415 3.82 -38.22 -6.14
CA SER A 415 4.43 -36.97 -6.60
C SER A 415 3.66 -35.75 -6.10
N PRO A 416 4.32 -34.71 -5.55
CA PRO A 416 3.69 -33.41 -5.34
C PRO A 416 3.53 -32.67 -6.70
N PRO A 417 2.50 -31.82 -6.87
CA PRO A 417 2.26 -31.11 -8.11
C PRO A 417 3.42 -30.15 -8.41
N ILE A 418 3.94 -30.29 -9.62
CA ILE A 418 5.04 -29.53 -10.21
C ILE A 418 4.63 -28.05 -10.32
N ILE A 419 5.12 -27.21 -9.41
CA ILE A 419 5.29 -25.76 -9.64
C ILE A 419 6.79 -25.46 -9.74
N THR A 420 7.47 -26.23 -10.58
CA THR A 420 8.89 -26.02 -10.96
C THR A 420 9.04 -25.86 -12.48
N GLY A 421 7.95 -25.58 -13.19
CA GLY A 421 7.89 -25.67 -14.65
C GLY A 421 7.77 -24.36 -15.45
N ILE A 422 7.81 -23.16 -14.84
CA ILE A 422 7.55 -21.91 -15.61
C ILE A 422 8.78 -20.98 -15.73
N LEU A 423 9.90 -21.23 -15.05
CA LEU A 423 11.09 -20.36 -15.14
C LEU A 423 12.33 -20.97 -15.81
N SER A 424 12.19 -22.13 -16.45
CA SER A 424 13.25 -22.73 -17.26
C SER A 424 12.86 -22.73 -18.74
N ILE A 425 12.93 -21.56 -19.38
CA ILE A 425 13.05 -21.47 -20.84
C ILE A 425 14.46 -20.93 -21.13
N PRO A 426 15.35 -21.72 -21.74
CA PRO A 426 16.63 -21.22 -22.21
C PRO A 426 16.39 -20.37 -23.47
N ILE A 427 17.02 -19.20 -23.55
CA ILE A 427 17.42 -18.57 -24.81
C ILE A 427 18.93 -18.43 -24.78
#